data_AF-A0A2V9SG55-F1
#
_entry.id   AF-A0A2V9SG55-F1
#
_cell.length_a   1.000
_cell.length_b   1.000
_cell.length_c   1.000
_cell.angle_alpha   90.00
_cell.angle_beta   90.00
_cell.angle_gamma   90.00
#
_symmetry.space_group_name_H-M   'P 1'
#
loop_
_entity.id
_entity.type
_entity.pdbx_description
1 polymer ?
#
loop_
_entity_poly.entity_id
_entity_poly.type
_entity_poly.pdbx_seq_one_letter_code
_entity_poly.pdbx_strand_id
1 'polypeptide(L)' 'MKRFLFVVILFSLLSALSLAQNYEPTWDSVDKRPTPAWFGDAKFGIFIHWGT' A
#
# COMPACT_ATOMS: atom_id res chain seq x y z
N MET A 1 -27.82 -23.18 1.29
CA MET A 1 -27.96 -21.88 1.97
C MET A 1 -26.91 -21.66 3.06
N LYS A 2 -26.74 -22.56 4.04
CA LYS A 2 -25.75 -22.39 5.13
C LYS A 2 -24.29 -22.27 4.66
N ARG A 3 -23.88 -23.02 3.62
CA ARG A 3 -22.55 -22.94 3.01
C ARG A 3 -22.28 -21.60 2.31
N PHE A 4 -23.29 -21.07 1.63
CA PHE A 4 -23.20 -19.76 0.98
C PHE A 4 -23.06 -18.63 2.01
N LEU A 5 -23.87 -18.69 3.08
CA LEU A 5 -23.76 -17.76 4.21
C LEU A 5 -22.37 -17.78 4.84
N PHE A 6 -21.79 -18.97 5.00
CA PHE A 6 -20.45 -19.14 5.55
C PHE A 6 -19.36 -18.49 4.68
N VAL A 7 -19.44 -18.66 3.36
CA VAL A 7 -18.50 -18.03 2.41
C VAL A 7 -18.59 -16.52 2.44
N VAL A 8 -19.80 -15.96 2.51
CA VAL A 8 -20.01 -14.50 2.59
C VAL A 8 -19.45 -13.93 3.90
N ILE A 9 -19.68 -14.62 5.02
CA ILE A 9 -19.14 -14.21 6.32
C ILE A 9 -17.60 -14.27 6.31
N LEU A 10 -17.02 -15.34 5.78
CA LEU A 10 -15.57 -15.50 5.68
C LEU A 10 -14.93 -14.41 4.80
N PHE A 11 -15.54 -14.09 3.66
CA PHE A 11 -15.06 -13.04 2.77
C PHE A 11 -15.12 -11.66 3.43
N SER A 12 -16.21 -11.35 4.14
CA SER A 12 -16.36 -10.10 4.90
C SER A 12 -15.28 -9.97 6.00
N LEU A 13 -15.03 -11.04 6.75
CA LEU A 13 -13.96 -11.09 7.76
C LEU A 13 -12.57 -10.88 7.15
N LEU A 14 -12.29 -11.50 6.00
CA LEU A 14 -11.01 -11.32 5.29
C LEU A 14 -10.84 -9.90 4.76
N SER A 15 -11.91 -9.25 4.29
CA SER A 15 -11.85 -7.84 3.87
C SER A 15 -11.58 -6.89 5.04
N ALA A 16 -12.09 -7.18 6.24
CA ALA A 16 -11.81 -6.38 7.44
C ALA A 16 -10.35 -6.50 7.94
N LEU A 17 -9.64 -7.56 7.52
CA LEU A 17 -8.22 -7.76 7.79
C LEU A 17 -7.30 -7.06 6.76
N SER A 18 -7.86 -6.38 5.76
CA SER A 18 -7.07 -5.57 4.84
C SER A 18 -6.55 -4.32 5.55
N LEU A 19 -5.35 -4.44 6.11
CA LEU A 19 -4.68 -3.34 6.78
C LEU A 19 -3.84 -2.57 5.76
N ALA A 20 -4.36 -1.44 5.30
CA ALA A 20 -3.51 -0.40 4.75
C ALA A 20 -2.71 0.24 5.88
N GLN A 21 -1.47 0.63 5.59
CA GLN A 21 -0.63 1.31 6.58
C GLN A 21 -1.16 2.74 6.76
N ASN A 22 -1.61 3.06 7.97
CA ASN A 22 -2.07 4.41 8.30
C ASN A 22 -0.87 5.31 8.57
N TYR A 23 -0.83 6.47 7.90
CA TYR A 23 0.18 7.50 8.11
C TYR A 23 -0.48 8.73 8.74
N GLU A 24 0.17 9.27 9.77
CA GLU A 24 -0.20 10.55 10.37
C GLU A 24 0.43 11.70 9.57
N PRO A 25 -0.15 12.91 9.58
CA PRO A 25 0.41 14.09 8.90
C PRO A 25 1.60 14.68 9.69
N THR A 26 2.56 13.84 10.07
CA THR A 26 3.78 14.20 10.81
C THR A 26 5.00 13.56 10.14
N TRP A 27 6.15 14.24 10.23
CA TRP A 27 7.40 13.74 9.63
C TRP A 27 7.81 12.37 10.19
N ASP A 28 7.74 12.19 11.51
CA ASP A 28 8.07 10.92 12.18
C ASP A 28 7.24 9.72 11.67
N SER A 29 6.01 9.96 11.20
CA SER A 29 5.18 8.92 10.61
C SER A 29 5.58 8.65 9.16
N VAL A 30 5.72 9.71 8.36
CA VAL A 30 5.99 9.64 6.93
C VAL A 30 7.38 9.07 6.64
N ASP A 31 8.39 9.36 7.46
CA ASP A 31 9.77 8.89 7.25
C ASP A 31 9.99 7.41 7.57
N LYS A 32 9.02 6.74 8.19
CA LYS A 32 9.04 5.27 8.37
C LYS A 32 8.64 4.49 7.11
N ARG A 33 8.20 5.18 6.04
CA ARG A 33 7.79 4.52 4.80
C ARG A 33 8.97 3.77 4.17
N PRO A 34 8.84 2.48 3.83
CA PRO A 34 9.91 1.76 3.17
C PRO A 34 10.13 2.32 1.77
N THR A 35 11.39 2.47 1.37
CA THR A 35 11.71 2.73 -0.04
C THR A 35 11.56 1.43 -0.83
N PRO A 36 10.85 1.40 -1.97
CA PRO A 36 10.73 0.20 -2.78
C PRO A 36 12.10 -0.33 -3.21
N ALA A 37 12.30 -1.65 -3.17
CA ALA A 37 13.60 -2.27 -3.47
C ALA A 37 14.13 -1.88 -4.86
N TRP A 38 13.25 -1.86 -5.86
CA TRP A 38 13.60 -1.50 -7.24
C TRP A 38 14.23 -0.11 -7.35
N PHE A 39 13.88 0.82 -6.46
CA PHE A 39 14.41 2.19 -6.51
C PHE A 39 15.89 2.23 -6.13
N GLY A 40 16.33 1.39 -5.19
CA GLY A 40 17.76 1.22 -4.89
C GLY A 40 18.50 0.39 -5.94
N ASP A 41 17.79 -0.52 -6.62
CA ASP A 41 18.34 -1.32 -7.71
C ASP A 41 18.54 -0.48 -8.99
N ALA A 42 17.65 0.48 -9.25
CA ALA A 42 17.78 1.42 -10.33
C ALA A 42 19.06 2.26 -10.16
N LYS A 43 20.02 2.11 -11.08
CA LYS A 43 21.32 2.79 -11.03
C LYS A 43 21.35 4.10 -11.81
N PHE A 44 20.40 4.28 -12.72
CA PHE A 44 20.33 5.41 -13.61
C PHE A 44 18.88 5.80 -13.82
N GLY A 45 18.60 7.11 -13.78
CA GLY A 45 17.29 7.67 -14.04
C GLY A 45 17.42 8.87 -14.96
N ILE A 46 16.44 9.04 -15.86
CA ILE A 46 16.33 10.24 -16.70
C ILE A 46 15.21 11.08 -16.12
N PHE A 47 15.52 12.32 -15.77
CA PHE A 47 14.53 13.32 -15.42
C PHE A 47 14.35 14.28 -16.59
N ILE A 48 13.11 14.56 -16.97
CA ILE A 48 12.79 15.50 -18.04
C ILE A 48 11.95 16.63 -17.43
N HIS A 49 12.48 17.85 -17.42
CA HIS A 49 11.68 19.05 -17.22
C HIS A 49 11.14 19.50 -18.58
N TRP A 50 9.83 19.62 -18.71
CA TRP A 50 9.20 20.13 -19.92
C TRP A 50 8.09 21.12 -19.55
N GLY A 51 8.15 22.31 -20.13
CA GLY A 51 7.23 23.42 -19.89
C GLY A 51 7.68 24.67 -20.65
N THR A 52 6.88 25.72 -20.59
CA THR A 52 7.16 27.03 -21.19
C THR A 52 7.80 27.98 -20.20
#